data_AF-A0AAN8UJD2-F1
#
_entry.id   AF-A0AAN8UJD2-F1
#
_cell.length_a   1.000
_cell.length_b   1.000
_cell.length_c   1.000
_cell.angle_alpha   90.00
_cell.angle_beta   90.00
_cell.angle_gamma   90.00
#
_symmetry.space_group_name_H-M   'P 1'
#
loop_
_entity.id
_entity.type
_entity.pdbx_description
1 polymer ?
#
loop_
_entity_poly.entity_id
_entity_poly.type
_entity_poly.pdbx_seq_one_letter_code
_entity_poly.pdbx_strand_id
1 'polypeptide(L)'
;MDMKLIKQPKKSRLARTFKKVIHIQHIVKRLNKFEENEEDDRNFLKKCGPFFKDDKSEKKLWKRALFASISSVKVAYEKLQNAQFPYNIEVIQSIDEIVVNELRILLENQIKLFEERLAKIQEQQCLMNTFKLIMSKLETKIKEKELLICTMKKNLQESNAHNKILEKKLNSSGYLSGLSNLQLPIINPNHFASVLHYTVRSIHSFVKLIIGEMGSADWDLDLVAKSIMPNIVLAKSSYRCLVIASFVCQEMFENFNSENFSLLSKDSLPKEGEQ
;
A
#
# COMPACT_ATOMS: atom_id res chain seq x y z
N MET A 1 38.70 -40.49 5.43
CA MET A 1 37.90 -39.37 4.92
C MET A 1 36.45 -39.71 5.20
N ASP A 2 35.84 -39.15 6.24
CA ASP A 2 34.41 -39.36 6.51
C ASP A 2 33.73 -38.02 6.75
N MET A 3 33.07 -37.52 5.71
CA MET A 3 32.20 -36.35 5.79
C MET A 3 30.93 -36.73 6.56
N LYS A 4 30.83 -36.27 7.81
CA LYS A 4 29.57 -36.25 8.55
C LYS A 4 28.58 -35.31 7.84
N LEU A 5 27.56 -35.91 7.25
CA LEU A 5 26.35 -35.24 6.75
C LEU A 5 25.68 -34.45 7.89
N ILE A 6 25.81 -33.12 7.85
CA ILE A 6 25.05 -32.19 8.70
C ILE A 6 23.59 -32.25 8.25
N LYS A 7 22.78 -32.99 8.99
CA LYS A 7 21.34 -33.11 8.76
C LYS A 7 20.66 -31.83 9.25
N GLN A 8 20.22 -30.99 8.31
CA GLN A 8 19.49 -29.76 8.60
C GLN A 8 18.21 -30.05 9.40
N PRO A 9 17.90 -29.27 10.46
CA PRO A 9 16.71 -29.49 11.28
C PRO A 9 15.44 -29.22 10.47
N LYS A 10 14.51 -30.18 10.49
CA LYS A 10 13.23 -30.10 9.79
C LYS A 10 12.36 -29.04 10.47
N LYS A 11 12.28 -27.83 9.89
CA LYS A 11 11.47 -26.72 10.41
C LYS A 11 10.02 -27.15 10.65
N SER A 12 9.54 -27.01 11.88
CA SER A 12 8.22 -27.43 12.36
C SER A 12 7.09 -26.71 11.60
N ARG A 13 5.91 -27.33 11.55
CA ARG A 13 4.73 -26.77 10.84
C ARG A 13 4.31 -25.43 11.43
N LEU A 14 4.45 -25.26 12.74
CA LEU A 14 4.14 -24.03 13.48
C LEU A 14 5.11 -22.88 13.13
N ALA A 15 6.40 -23.17 13.00
CA ALA A 15 7.38 -22.17 12.56
C ALA A 15 7.06 -21.61 11.16
N ARG A 16 6.44 -22.41 10.29
CA ARG A 16 6.02 -21.96 8.94
C ARG A 16 4.77 -21.07 8.99
N THR A 17 3.81 -21.34 9.85
CA THR A 17 2.63 -20.49 10.03
C THR A 17 2.98 -19.14 10.65
N PHE A 18 3.83 -19.11 11.68
CA PHE A 18 4.31 -17.85 12.25
C PHE A 18 5.08 -17.01 11.23
N LYS A 19 5.94 -17.63 10.41
CA LYS A 19 6.64 -16.94 9.32
C LYS A 19 5.67 -16.32 8.28
N LYS A 20 4.54 -16.97 7.99
CA LYS A 20 3.50 -16.42 7.09
C LYS A 20 2.79 -15.21 7.70
N VAL A 21 2.45 -15.26 8.99
CA VAL A 21 1.78 -14.15 9.69
C VAL A 21 2.69 -12.91 9.75
N ILE A 22 3.98 -13.08 10.05
CA ILE A 22 4.96 -11.99 10.04
C ILE A 22 5.12 -11.39 8.62
N HIS A 23 5.07 -12.23 7.58
CA HIS A 23 5.13 -11.75 6.20
C HIS A 23 3.93 -10.88 5.82
N ILE A 24 2.73 -11.24 6.28
CA ILE A 24 1.51 -10.45 6.07
C ILE A 24 1.61 -9.10 6.79
N GLN A 25 2.08 -9.07 8.04
CA GLN A 25 2.29 -7.82 8.79
C GLN A 25 3.30 -6.90 8.10
N HIS A 26 4.37 -7.44 7.53
CA HIS A 26 5.33 -6.65 6.73
C HIS A 26 4.73 -6.11 5.43
N ILE A 27 3.87 -6.88 4.75
CA ILE A 27 3.17 -6.41 3.54
C ILE A 27 2.21 -5.26 3.88
N VAL A 28 1.46 -5.37 4.98
CA VAL A 28 0.55 -4.31 5.45
C VAL A 28 1.31 -3.02 5.80
N LYS A 29 2.43 -3.12 6.53
CA LYS A 29 3.29 -1.94 6.80
C LYS A 29 3.84 -1.31 5.51
N ARG A 30 4.16 -2.12 4.50
CA ARG A 30 4.67 -1.63 3.21
C ARG A 30 3.59 -0.90 2.42
N LEU A 31 2.33 -1.36 2.50
CA LEU A 31 1.18 -0.68 1.88
C LEU A 31 0.90 0.69 2.50
N ASN A 32 0.96 0.80 3.83
CA ASN A 32 0.77 2.10 4.51
C ASN A 32 1.85 3.12 4.11
N LYS A 33 3.08 2.67 3.82
CA LYS A 33 4.17 3.53 3.35
C LYS A 33 3.99 4.03 1.90
N PHE A 34 3.10 3.41 1.12
CA PHE A 34 2.80 3.87 -0.24
C PHE A 34 1.78 5.01 -0.28
N GLU A 35 0.96 5.21 0.77
CA GLU A 35 0.01 6.31 0.85
C GLU A 35 0.71 7.67 1.05
N GLU A 36 1.86 7.72 1.71
CA GLU A 36 2.65 8.96 1.89
C GLU A 36 3.26 9.50 0.57
N ASN A 37 3.50 8.64 -0.43
CA ASN A 37 4.09 9.06 -1.71
C ASN A 37 3.07 9.68 -2.69
N GLU A 38 1.77 9.67 -2.40
CA GLU A 38 0.75 10.28 -3.26
C GLU A 38 0.58 11.79 -3.05
N GLU A 39 1.05 12.35 -1.92
CA GLU A 39 0.98 13.80 -1.66
C GLU A 39 1.95 14.60 -2.55
N ASP A 40 3.10 14.02 -2.90
CA ASP A 40 4.12 14.68 -3.72
C ASP A 40 3.67 14.84 -5.19
N ASP A 41 2.97 13.84 -5.73
CA ASP A 41 2.41 13.88 -7.10
C ASP A 41 1.23 14.89 -7.20
N ARG A 42 0.44 15.08 -6.13
CA ARG A 42 -0.65 16.09 -6.07
C ARG A 42 -0.13 17.52 -6.07
N ASN A 43 1.02 17.78 -5.45
CA ASN A 43 1.64 19.11 -5.42
C ASN A 43 2.21 19.51 -6.78
N PHE A 44 2.70 18.55 -7.58
CA PHE A 44 3.21 18.82 -8.93
C PHE A 44 2.09 19.23 -9.90
N LEU A 45 0.93 18.56 -9.83
CA LEU A 45 -0.22 18.87 -10.69
C LEU A 45 -0.85 20.24 -10.36
N LYS A 46 -0.87 20.63 -9.08
CA LYS A 46 -1.32 21.96 -8.64
C LYS A 46 -0.42 23.10 -9.15
N LYS A 47 0.87 22.83 -9.40
CA LYS A 47 1.85 23.83 -9.85
C LYS A 47 1.67 24.24 -11.32
N CYS A 48 0.99 23.43 -12.12
CA CYS A 48 0.64 23.75 -13.51
C CYS A 48 -0.61 24.64 -13.65
N GLY A 49 -1.22 25.03 -12.53
CA GLY A 49 -2.58 25.56 -12.45
C GLY A 49 -2.87 27.01 -12.91
N PRO A 50 -1.91 27.95 -13.02
CA PRO A 50 -2.26 29.27 -13.55
C PRO A 50 -1.24 29.79 -14.57
N PHE A 51 -1.32 29.33 -15.83
CA PHE A 51 -0.52 29.92 -16.92
C PHE A 51 -1.32 30.61 -18.03
N PHE A 52 -2.64 30.66 -17.91
CA PHE A 52 -3.48 31.52 -18.75
C PHE A 52 -3.45 32.95 -18.21
N LYS A 53 -2.30 33.62 -18.29
CA LYS A 53 -2.29 35.09 -18.23
C LYS A 53 -3.04 35.63 -19.44
N ASP A 54 -3.79 36.71 -19.20
CA ASP A 54 -4.86 37.23 -20.04
C ASP A 54 -4.38 37.75 -21.41
N ASP A 55 -4.21 36.79 -22.33
CA ASP A 55 -3.83 36.90 -23.74
C ASP A 55 -4.74 37.87 -24.54
N LYS A 56 -5.89 38.27 -23.99
CA LYS A 56 -6.80 39.24 -24.62
C LYS A 56 -6.27 40.67 -24.58
N SER A 57 -5.54 41.04 -23.54
CA SER A 57 -5.04 42.41 -23.35
C SER A 57 -3.90 42.74 -24.32
N GLU A 58 -2.89 41.87 -24.38
CA GLU A 58 -1.78 41.93 -25.34
C GLU A 58 -2.29 41.85 -26.78
N LYS A 59 -3.28 40.97 -27.05
CA LYS A 59 -3.89 40.86 -28.38
C LYS A 59 -4.58 42.15 -28.85
N LYS A 60 -5.11 42.93 -27.91
CA LYS A 60 -5.79 44.19 -28.19
C LYS A 60 -4.78 45.33 -28.44
N LEU A 61 -3.65 45.31 -27.76
CA LEU A 61 -2.60 46.32 -27.89
C LEU A 61 -1.88 46.24 -29.25
N TRP A 62 -1.47 45.05 -29.69
CA TRP A 62 -0.76 44.94 -30.99
C TRP A 62 -1.68 45.24 -32.18
N LYS A 63 -2.98 44.89 -32.10
CA LYS A 63 -3.95 45.25 -33.15
C LYS A 63 -3.99 46.75 -33.34
N ARG A 64 -4.00 47.51 -32.24
CA ARG A 64 -3.95 48.98 -32.28
C ARG A 64 -2.65 49.49 -32.89
N ALA A 65 -1.50 48.89 -32.51
CA ALA A 65 -0.20 49.26 -33.08
C ALA A 65 -0.15 49.01 -34.60
N LEU A 66 -0.67 47.87 -35.08
CA LEU A 66 -0.75 47.55 -36.51
C LEU A 66 -1.61 48.58 -37.27
N PHE A 67 -2.80 48.90 -36.73
CA PHE A 67 -3.69 49.89 -37.34
C PHE A 67 -3.08 51.30 -37.35
N ALA A 68 -2.30 51.65 -36.32
CA ALA A 68 -1.57 52.91 -36.27
C ALA A 68 -0.47 52.96 -37.35
N SER A 69 0.34 51.89 -37.50
CA SER A 69 1.38 51.83 -38.53
C SER A 69 0.79 51.86 -39.95
N ILE A 70 -0.29 51.12 -40.22
CA ILE A 70 -0.96 51.14 -41.53
C ILE A 70 -1.53 52.54 -41.82
N SER A 71 -2.13 53.18 -40.80
CA SER A 71 -2.61 54.57 -40.93
C SER A 71 -1.46 55.55 -41.17
N SER A 72 -0.31 55.38 -40.52
CA SER A 72 0.88 56.22 -40.74
C SER A 72 1.40 56.09 -42.17
N VAL A 73 1.53 54.86 -42.67
CA VAL A 73 1.89 54.59 -44.08
C VAL A 73 0.89 55.23 -45.04
N LYS A 74 -0.41 55.14 -44.75
CA LYS A 74 -1.45 55.76 -45.58
C LYS A 74 -1.31 57.29 -45.63
N VAL A 75 -1.05 57.92 -44.49
CA VAL A 75 -0.84 59.39 -44.42
C VAL A 75 0.44 59.79 -45.14
N ALA A 76 1.53 59.03 -44.98
CA ALA A 76 2.78 59.28 -45.68
C ALA A 76 2.60 59.17 -47.21
N TYR A 77 1.83 58.18 -47.66
CA TYR A 77 1.49 58.00 -49.06
C TYR A 77 0.60 59.12 -49.62
N GLU A 78 -0.37 59.60 -48.85
CA GLU A 78 -1.19 60.76 -49.25
C GLU A 78 -0.34 62.02 -49.39
N LYS A 79 0.62 62.24 -48.48
CA LYS A 79 1.59 63.33 -48.60
C LYS A 79 2.45 63.21 -49.86
N LEU A 80 2.84 61.99 -50.22
CA LEU A 80 3.60 61.72 -51.44
C LEU A 80 2.80 62.11 -52.69
N GLN A 81 1.51 61.74 -52.73
CA GLN A 81 0.61 62.11 -53.83
C GLN A 81 0.43 63.64 -53.94
N ASN A 82 0.31 64.33 -52.80
CA ASN A 82 0.15 65.78 -52.77
C ASN A 82 1.44 66.52 -53.19
N ALA A 83 2.62 65.96 -52.88
CA ALA A 83 3.92 66.52 -53.30
C ALA A 83 4.20 66.37 -54.81
N GLN A 84 3.38 65.58 -55.51
CA GLN A 84 3.49 65.38 -56.95
C GLN A 84 2.92 66.55 -57.75
N PHE A 85 2.07 67.40 -57.14
CA PHE A 85 1.45 68.57 -57.77
C PHE A 85 1.37 69.77 -56.80
N PRO A 86 2.23 70.80 -56.93
CA PRO A 86 3.29 70.97 -57.93
C PRO A 86 4.49 70.04 -57.69
N TYR A 87 5.11 69.56 -58.76
CA TYR A 87 6.20 68.59 -58.72
C TYR A 87 7.44 69.14 -58.00
N ASN A 88 7.75 68.61 -56.81
CA ASN A 88 8.93 68.99 -56.02
C ASN A 88 9.75 67.75 -55.63
N ILE A 89 10.92 67.61 -56.24
CA ILE A 89 11.80 66.44 -56.10
C ILE A 89 12.33 66.27 -54.66
N GLU A 90 12.74 67.35 -54.00
CA GLU A 90 13.28 67.30 -52.63
C GLU A 90 12.21 66.86 -51.62
N VAL A 91 10.98 67.36 -51.80
CA VAL A 91 9.83 66.98 -50.97
C VAL A 91 9.45 65.52 -51.22
N ILE A 92 9.42 65.08 -52.48
CA ILE A 92 9.16 63.67 -52.83
C ILE A 92 10.19 62.73 -52.19
N GLN A 93 11.49 63.05 -52.28
CA GLN A 93 12.56 62.23 -51.69
C GLN A 93 12.43 62.13 -50.16
N SER A 94 12.17 63.25 -49.49
CA SER A 94 11.99 63.26 -48.03
C SER A 94 10.76 62.46 -47.58
N ILE A 95 9.68 62.46 -48.37
CA ILE A 95 8.47 61.68 -48.07
C ILE A 95 8.68 60.20 -48.37
N ASP A 96 9.38 59.85 -49.45
CA ASP A 96 9.75 58.46 -49.76
C ASP A 96 10.57 57.84 -48.62
N GLU A 97 11.52 58.59 -48.05
CA GLU A 97 12.29 58.14 -46.89
C GLU A 97 11.37 57.84 -45.68
N ILE A 98 10.35 58.67 -45.44
CA ILE A 98 9.35 58.46 -44.39
C ILE A 98 8.51 57.21 -44.68
N VAL A 99 8.04 57.01 -45.91
CA VAL A 99 7.25 55.83 -46.30
C VAL A 99 8.06 54.55 -46.12
N VAL A 100 9.32 54.53 -46.57
CA VAL A 100 10.21 53.39 -46.41
C VAL A 100 10.48 53.10 -44.93
N ASN A 101 10.65 54.13 -44.10
CA ASN A 101 10.85 53.97 -42.68
C ASN A 101 9.61 53.39 -41.97
N GLU A 102 8.40 53.87 -42.30
CA GLU A 102 7.15 53.34 -41.74
C GLU A 102 6.88 51.89 -42.17
N LEU A 103 7.17 51.56 -43.44
CA LEU A 103 7.11 50.18 -43.93
C LEU A 103 8.12 49.27 -43.21
N ARG A 104 9.34 49.76 -42.96
CA ARG A 104 10.35 49.04 -42.18
C ARG A 104 9.86 48.76 -40.76
N ILE A 105 9.32 49.76 -40.07
CA ILE A 105 8.76 49.62 -38.72
C ILE A 105 7.61 48.60 -38.71
N LEU A 106 6.72 48.63 -39.70
CA LEU A 106 5.64 47.65 -39.83
C LEU A 106 6.18 46.22 -39.99
N LEU A 107 7.22 46.05 -40.80
CA LEU A 107 7.82 44.75 -41.09
C LEU A 107 8.58 44.18 -39.88
N GLU A 108 9.34 45.02 -39.17
CA GLU A 108 9.98 44.65 -37.89
C GLU A 108 8.96 44.21 -36.84
N ASN A 109 7.84 44.94 -36.73
CA ASN A 109 6.76 44.57 -35.80
C ASN A 109 6.09 43.24 -36.19
N GLN A 110 5.96 42.95 -37.49
CA GLN A 110 5.46 41.65 -37.95
C GLN A 110 6.42 40.51 -37.61
N ILE A 111 7.73 40.68 -37.85
CA ILE A 111 8.73 39.66 -37.53
C ILE A 111 8.72 39.33 -36.04
N LYS A 112 8.74 40.35 -35.17
CA LYS A 112 8.67 40.15 -33.71
C LYS A 112 7.43 39.35 -33.29
N LEU A 113 6.27 39.64 -33.89
CA LEU A 113 5.04 38.87 -33.63
C LEU A 113 5.13 37.41 -34.07
N PHE A 114 5.79 37.13 -35.19
CA PHE A 114 6.02 35.76 -35.64
C PHE A 114 6.95 35.02 -34.69
N GLU A 115 8.04 35.64 -34.25
CA GLU A 115 8.99 35.06 -33.28
C GLU A 115 8.32 34.76 -31.93
N GLU A 116 7.54 35.71 -31.39
CA GLU A 116 6.77 35.50 -30.15
C GLU A 116 5.78 34.35 -30.27
N ARG A 117 5.07 34.24 -31.39
CA ARG A 117 4.12 33.15 -31.65
C ARG A 117 4.83 31.81 -31.77
N LEU A 118 5.98 31.76 -32.45
CA LEU A 118 6.78 30.55 -32.59
C LEU A 118 7.31 30.08 -31.23
N ALA A 119 7.83 31.00 -30.41
CA ALA A 119 8.27 30.69 -29.05
C ALA A 119 7.11 30.13 -28.20
N LYS A 120 5.92 30.72 -28.29
CA LYS A 120 4.72 30.24 -27.58
C LYS A 120 4.26 28.86 -28.04
N ILE A 121 4.30 28.59 -29.35
CA ILE A 121 3.99 27.26 -29.90
C ILE A 121 5.01 26.23 -29.39
N GLN A 122 6.29 26.57 -29.38
CA GLN A 122 7.35 25.70 -28.88
C GLN A 122 7.18 25.39 -27.39
N GLU A 123 6.85 26.39 -26.57
CA GLU A 123 6.54 26.21 -25.15
C GLU A 123 5.35 25.24 -24.96
N GLN A 124 4.27 25.45 -25.71
CA GLN A 124 3.09 24.57 -25.68
C GLN A 124 3.42 23.13 -26.11
N GLN A 125 4.30 22.95 -27.10
CA GLN A 125 4.76 21.62 -27.51
C GLN A 125 5.60 20.94 -26.42
N CYS A 126 6.48 21.67 -25.76
CA CYS A 126 7.26 21.15 -24.63
C CYS A 126 6.35 20.71 -23.47
N LEU A 127 5.32 21.51 -23.18
CA LEU A 127 4.29 21.21 -22.19
C LEU A 127 3.51 19.94 -22.58
N MET A 128 3.09 19.81 -23.84
CA MET A 128 2.40 18.63 -24.35
C MET A 128 3.25 17.36 -24.21
N ASN A 129 4.54 17.43 -24.54
CA ASN A 129 5.47 16.32 -24.38
C ASN A 129 5.62 15.91 -22.90
N THR A 130 5.65 16.88 -21.99
CA THR A 130 5.70 16.64 -20.54
C THR A 130 4.45 15.91 -20.07
N PHE A 131 3.26 16.37 -20.46
CA PHE A 131 2.01 15.69 -20.13
C PHE A 131 1.93 14.28 -20.71
N LYS A 132 2.41 14.07 -21.94
CA LYS A 132 2.48 12.74 -22.55
C LYS A 132 3.38 11.78 -21.75
N LEU A 133 4.54 12.25 -21.28
CA LEU A 133 5.43 11.46 -20.43
C LEU A 133 4.77 11.10 -19.09
N ILE A 134 4.11 12.06 -18.45
CA ILE A 134 3.39 11.85 -17.19
C ILE A 134 2.25 10.84 -17.40
N MET A 135 1.49 10.97 -18.47
CA MET A 135 0.40 10.04 -18.82
C MET A 135 0.93 8.61 -18.97
N SER A 136 2.01 8.42 -19.73
CA SER A 136 2.65 7.10 -19.87
C SER A 136 3.13 6.54 -18.53
N LYS A 137 3.71 7.38 -17.66
CA LYS A 137 4.12 6.96 -16.30
C LYS A 137 2.93 6.58 -15.42
N LEU A 138 1.80 7.26 -15.54
CA LEU A 138 0.58 6.92 -14.81
C LEU A 138 -0.02 5.60 -15.32
N GLU A 139 -0.02 5.39 -16.63
CA GLU A 139 -0.47 4.12 -17.23
C GLU A 139 0.37 2.92 -16.73
N THR A 140 1.69 3.07 -16.61
CA THR A 140 2.54 2.00 -16.05
C THR A 140 2.22 1.75 -14.58
N LYS A 141 2.03 2.80 -13.76
CA LYS A 141 1.61 2.66 -12.35
C LYS A 141 0.27 1.93 -12.23
N ILE A 142 -0.70 2.23 -13.10
CA ILE A 142 -2.01 1.54 -13.11
C ILE A 142 -1.82 0.04 -13.36
N LYS A 143 -1.07 -0.33 -14.41
CA LYS A 143 -0.80 -1.74 -14.73
C LYS A 143 -0.09 -2.48 -13.59
N GLU A 144 0.89 -1.84 -12.94
CA GLU A 144 1.55 -2.42 -11.77
C GLU A 144 0.58 -2.71 -10.62
N LYS A 145 -0.33 -1.77 -10.33
CA LYS A 145 -1.36 -1.94 -9.29
C LYS A 145 -2.36 -3.02 -9.66
N GLU A 146 -2.76 -3.13 -10.91
CA GLU A 146 -3.63 -4.21 -11.40
C GLU A 146 -3.00 -5.59 -11.18
N LEU A 147 -1.73 -5.77 -11.52
CA LEU A 147 -0.99 -7.02 -11.28
C LEU A 147 -0.92 -7.37 -9.79
N LEU A 148 -0.72 -6.37 -8.94
CA LEU A 148 -0.69 -6.52 -7.49
C LEU A 148 -2.05 -6.98 -6.97
N ILE A 149 -3.16 -6.36 -7.42
CA ILE A 149 -4.53 -6.77 -7.08
C ILE A 149 -4.79 -8.22 -7.49
N CYS A 150 -4.41 -8.60 -8.72
CA CYS A 150 -4.54 -9.99 -9.19
C CYS A 150 -3.78 -10.97 -8.30
N THR A 151 -2.55 -10.63 -7.92
CA THR A 151 -1.72 -11.46 -7.05
C THR A 151 -2.33 -11.61 -5.66
N MET A 152 -2.81 -10.52 -5.06
CA MET A 152 -3.48 -10.55 -3.76
C MET A 152 -4.76 -11.38 -3.77
N LYS A 153 -5.59 -11.24 -4.82
CA LYS A 153 -6.80 -12.05 -5.00
C LYS A 153 -6.47 -13.54 -5.06
N LYS A 154 -5.43 -13.90 -5.81
CA LYS A 154 -4.95 -15.30 -5.88
C LYS A 154 -4.52 -15.82 -4.51
N ASN A 155 -3.70 -15.06 -3.79
CA ASN A 155 -3.23 -15.44 -2.45
C ASN A 155 -4.41 -15.60 -1.46
N LEU A 156 -5.41 -14.72 -1.53
CA LEU A 156 -6.61 -14.82 -0.73
C LEU A 156 -7.40 -16.09 -1.05
N GLN A 157 -7.56 -16.41 -2.34
CA GLN A 157 -8.25 -17.63 -2.77
C GLN A 157 -7.52 -18.89 -2.32
N GLU A 158 -6.20 -18.93 -2.44
CA GLU A 158 -5.37 -20.06 -1.94
C GLU A 158 -5.50 -20.21 -0.42
N SER A 159 -5.41 -19.11 0.32
CA SER A 159 -5.60 -19.11 1.79
C SER A 159 -6.99 -19.61 2.18
N ASN A 160 -8.04 -19.13 1.50
CA ASN A 160 -9.41 -19.56 1.75
C ASN A 160 -9.61 -21.05 1.41
N ALA A 161 -9.02 -21.55 0.32
CA ALA A 161 -9.02 -22.97 -0.01
C ALA A 161 -8.34 -23.81 1.08
N HIS A 162 -7.20 -23.34 1.61
CA HIS A 162 -6.53 -23.97 2.74
C HIS A 162 -7.41 -23.97 4.01
N ASN A 163 -8.07 -22.86 4.32
CA ASN A 163 -8.99 -22.78 5.46
C ASN A 163 -10.15 -23.76 5.33
N LYS A 164 -10.79 -23.85 4.15
CA LYS A 164 -11.85 -24.84 3.88
C LYS A 164 -11.37 -26.28 4.09
N ILE A 165 -10.13 -26.59 3.71
CA ILE A 165 -9.55 -27.92 3.96
C ILE A 165 -9.36 -28.16 5.47
N LEU A 166 -8.91 -27.15 6.22
CA LEU A 166 -8.75 -27.25 7.67
C LEU A 166 -10.10 -27.40 8.39
N GLU A 167 -11.11 -26.61 8.02
CA GLU A 167 -12.48 -26.73 8.53
C GLU A 167 -13.04 -28.12 8.29
N LYS A 168 -12.89 -28.67 7.08
CA LYS A 168 -13.31 -30.05 6.79
C LYS A 168 -12.61 -31.05 7.69
N LYS A 169 -11.31 -30.89 7.96
CA LYS A 169 -10.56 -31.78 8.87
C LYS A 169 -11.02 -31.66 10.32
N LEU A 170 -11.34 -30.44 10.77
CA LEU A 170 -11.86 -30.20 12.12
C LEU A 170 -13.25 -30.81 12.26
N ASN A 171 -14.14 -30.59 11.30
CA ASN A 171 -15.48 -31.14 11.32
C ASN A 171 -15.49 -32.67 11.17
N SER A 172 -14.60 -33.24 10.33
CA SER A 172 -14.45 -34.70 10.19
C SER A 172 -13.84 -35.36 11.42
N SER A 173 -13.19 -34.61 12.30
CA SER A 173 -12.67 -35.16 13.56
C SER A 173 -13.79 -35.58 14.53
N GLY A 174 -15.06 -35.24 14.23
CA GLY A 174 -16.24 -35.85 14.87
C GLY A 174 -16.43 -35.50 16.35
N TYR A 175 -15.55 -34.67 16.89
CA TYR A 175 -15.35 -34.49 18.31
C TYR A 175 -16.28 -33.45 18.95
N LEU A 176 -16.84 -32.53 18.16
CA LEU A 176 -17.72 -31.44 18.63
C LEU A 176 -19.12 -31.42 17.97
N SER A 177 -19.35 -32.20 16.90
CA SER A 177 -20.65 -32.21 16.21
C SER A 177 -21.81 -32.72 17.05
N GLY A 178 -21.55 -33.52 18.09
CA GLY A 178 -22.58 -33.96 19.04
C GLY A 178 -22.93 -32.92 20.10
N LEU A 179 -22.05 -31.93 20.34
CA LEU A 179 -22.22 -30.91 21.39
C LEU A 179 -22.79 -29.59 20.85
N SER A 180 -22.62 -29.31 19.55
CA SER A 180 -23.13 -28.09 18.91
C SER A 180 -24.66 -27.98 18.87
N ASN A 181 -25.37 -29.08 19.17
CA ASN A 181 -26.83 -29.14 19.15
C ASN A 181 -27.45 -29.22 20.56
N LEU A 182 -26.66 -29.10 21.65
CA LEU A 182 -27.22 -29.14 23.00
C LEU A 182 -27.89 -27.81 23.34
N GLN A 183 -29.22 -27.84 23.42
CA GLN A 183 -29.97 -26.82 24.14
C GLN A 183 -29.76 -27.08 25.65
N LEU A 184 -29.29 -26.06 26.38
CA LEU A 184 -29.02 -26.09 27.83
C LEU A 184 -30.11 -26.73 28.73
N PRO A 185 -31.42 -26.73 28.42
CA PRO A 185 -32.41 -27.38 29.29
C PRO A 185 -32.37 -28.92 29.32
N ILE A 186 -31.55 -29.60 28.48
CA ILE A 186 -31.51 -31.07 28.39
C ILE A 186 -30.07 -31.58 28.67
N ILE A 187 -29.49 -31.18 29.79
CA ILE A 187 -28.17 -31.68 30.22
C ILE A 187 -28.38 -32.87 31.17
N ASN A 188 -28.19 -34.09 30.65
CA ASN A 188 -28.14 -35.33 31.40
C ASN A 188 -26.70 -35.59 31.90
N PRO A 189 -26.48 -36.22 33.09
CA PRO A 189 -25.17 -36.71 33.53
C PRO A 189 -24.35 -37.46 32.47
N ASN A 190 -25.01 -38.18 31.56
CA ASN A 190 -24.35 -38.85 30.43
C ASN A 190 -23.68 -37.88 29.44
N HIS A 191 -24.24 -36.67 29.26
CA HIS A 191 -23.61 -35.61 28.46
C HIS A 191 -22.37 -35.05 29.16
N PHE A 192 -22.43 -34.84 30.49
CA PHE A 192 -21.26 -34.44 31.26
C PHE A 192 -20.14 -35.49 31.16
N ALA A 193 -20.46 -36.78 31.32
CA ALA A 193 -19.48 -37.86 31.16
C ALA A 193 -18.88 -37.91 29.75
N SER A 194 -19.70 -37.64 28.72
CA SER A 194 -19.24 -37.58 27.32
C SER A 194 -18.30 -36.40 27.07
N VAL A 195 -18.63 -35.21 27.59
CA VAL A 195 -17.79 -34.01 27.53
C VAL A 195 -16.49 -34.23 28.30
N LEU A 196 -16.55 -34.79 29.51
CA LEU A 196 -15.38 -35.09 30.33
C LEU A 196 -14.44 -36.06 29.61
N HIS A 197 -14.98 -37.15 29.06
CA HIS A 197 -14.19 -38.12 28.30
C HIS A 197 -13.55 -37.47 27.06
N TYR A 198 -14.28 -36.60 26.37
CA TYR A 198 -13.74 -35.82 25.26
C TYR A 198 -12.61 -34.88 25.68
N THR A 199 -12.80 -34.13 26.76
CA THR A 199 -11.83 -33.21 27.33
C THR A 199 -10.54 -33.93 27.71
N VAL A 200 -10.65 -35.06 28.43
CA VAL A 200 -9.50 -35.88 28.82
C VAL A 200 -8.75 -36.41 27.59
N ARG A 201 -9.47 -36.89 26.57
CA ARG A 201 -8.85 -37.37 25.32
C ARG A 201 -8.16 -36.23 24.54
N SER A 202 -8.74 -35.04 24.55
CA SER A 202 -8.19 -33.85 23.88
C SER A 202 -6.92 -33.38 24.57
N ILE A 203 -6.93 -33.30 25.91
CA ILE A 203 -5.75 -32.97 26.71
C ILE A 203 -4.64 -33.98 26.45
N HIS A 204 -4.94 -35.28 26.46
CA HIS A 204 -3.93 -36.30 26.19
C HIS A 204 -3.34 -36.19 24.77
N SER A 205 -4.17 -35.83 23.78
CA SER A 205 -3.72 -35.58 22.41
C SER A 205 -2.83 -34.33 22.31
N PHE A 206 -3.17 -33.27 23.05
CA PHE A 206 -2.39 -32.04 23.13
C PHE A 206 -1.06 -32.25 23.85
N VAL A 207 -1.06 -32.96 24.98
CA VAL A 207 0.15 -33.36 25.72
C VAL A 207 1.08 -34.17 24.83
N LYS A 208 0.53 -35.08 24.00
CA LYS A 208 1.33 -35.84 23.03
C LYS A 208 1.99 -34.93 21.98
N LEU A 209 1.32 -33.86 21.55
CA LEU A 209 1.93 -32.86 20.67
C LEU A 209 3.03 -32.07 21.37
N ILE A 210 2.79 -31.62 22.61
CA ILE A 210 3.78 -30.92 23.43
C ILE A 210 5.03 -31.78 23.62
N ILE A 211 4.87 -33.05 24.01
CA ILE A 211 5.99 -33.97 24.20
C ILE A 211 6.74 -34.21 22.88
N GLY A 212 6.03 -34.28 21.75
CA GLY A 212 6.66 -34.41 20.43
C GLY A 212 7.48 -33.19 20.02
N GLU A 213 7.02 -31.98 20.33
CA GLU A 213 7.76 -30.74 20.08
C GLU A 213 8.93 -30.58 21.07
N MET A 214 8.74 -30.89 22.36
CA MET A 214 9.81 -30.96 23.37
C MET A 214 10.93 -31.91 22.93
N GLY A 215 10.57 -33.11 22.45
CA GLY A 215 11.54 -34.05 21.90
C GLY A 215 12.22 -33.58 20.61
N SER A 216 11.56 -32.72 19.81
CA SER A 216 12.17 -32.13 18.61
C SER A 216 13.10 -30.96 18.92
N ALA A 217 12.98 -30.38 20.12
CA ALA A 217 13.83 -29.31 20.63
C ALA A 217 14.94 -29.84 21.57
N ASP A 218 15.16 -31.15 21.62
CA ASP A 218 16.12 -31.85 22.47
C ASP A 218 15.93 -31.57 23.98
N TRP A 219 14.68 -31.38 24.43
CA TRP A 219 14.38 -31.23 25.86
C TRP A 219 14.47 -32.58 26.59
N ASP A 220 15.09 -32.58 27.77
CA ASP A 220 15.11 -33.74 28.64
C ASP A 220 13.80 -33.83 29.45
N LEU A 221 12.94 -34.78 29.04
CA LEU A 221 11.65 -35.03 29.67
C LEU A 221 11.77 -35.45 31.14
N ASP A 222 12.89 -36.02 31.57
CA ASP A 222 13.13 -36.37 32.98
C ASP A 222 13.38 -35.12 33.83
N LEU A 223 14.15 -34.15 33.29
CA LEU A 223 14.36 -32.86 33.95
C LEU A 223 13.08 -32.04 34.01
N VAL A 224 12.28 -32.04 32.93
CA VAL A 224 10.98 -31.38 32.89
C VAL A 224 10.03 -31.95 33.94
N ALA A 225 9.91 -33.29 34.02
CA ALA A 225 9.05 -33.94 35.01
C ALA A 225 9.49 -33.63 36.47
N LYS A 226 10.81 -33.63 36.74
CA LYS A 226 11.37 -33.25 38.04
C LYS A 226 11.14 -31.77 38.39
N SER A 227 11.13 -30.90 37.39
CA SER A 227 10.86 -29.47 37.57
C SER A 227 9.39 -29.20 37.90
N ILE A 228 8.47 -29.96 37.30
CA ILE A 228 7.02 -29.81 37.54
C ILE A 228 6.65 -30.32 38.93
N MET A 229 7.15 -31.50 39.31
CA MET A 229 6.86 -32.09 40.62
C MET A 229 8.15 -32.61 41.26
N PRO A 230 8.83 -31.77 42.07
CA PRO A 230 10.02 -32.18 42.79
C PRO A 230 9.64 -33.26 43.81
N ASN A 231 10.35 -34.40 43.82
CA ASN A 231 10.19 -35.59 44.68
C ASN A 231 9.46 -36.81 44.09
N ILE A 232 9.17 -36.87 42.78
CA ILE A 232 8.65 -38.12 42.18
C ILE A 232 9.80 -39.09 41.85
N VAL A 233 9.77 -40.29 42.43
CA VAL A 233 10.52 -41.46 41.93
C VAL A 233 9.66 -42.14 40.86
N LEU A 234 9.94 -41.86 39.59
CA LEU A 234 9.19 -42.45 38.47
C LEU A 234 9.55 -43.93 38.32
N ALA A 235 8.64 -44.83 38.74
CA ALA A 235 8.84 -46.28 38.62
C ALA A 235 8.85 -46.77 37.15
N LYS A 236 8.29 -46.00 36.22
CA LYS A 236 8.30 -46.24 34.76
C LYS A 236 8.47 -44.93 34.01
N SER A 237 9.20 -44.96 32.90
CA SER A 237 9.39 -43.81 31.99
C SER A 237 8.09 -43.32 31.37
N SER A 238 7.06 -44.16 31.28
CA SER A 238 5.72 -43.80 30.79
C SER A 238 4.96 -42.83 31.70
N TYR A 239 5.35 -42.70 32.98
CA TYR A 239 4.69 -41.79 33.92
C TYR A 239 5.07 -40.32 33.69
N ARG A 240 6.15 -40.03 32.95
CA ARG A 240 6.53 -38.66 32.56
C ARG A 240 5.41 -37.94 31.82
N CYS A 241 4.72 -38.67 30.93
CA CYS A 241 3.59 -38.14 30.18
C CYS A 241 2.42 -37.74 31.09
N LEU A 242 2.22 -38.45 32.21
CA LEU A 242 1.18 -38.13 33.18
C LEU A 242 1.53 -36.90 34.01
N VAL A 243 2.81 -36.71 34.38
CA VAL A 243 3.28 -35.50 35.09
C VAL A 243 3.12 -34.26 34.22
N ILE A 244 3.45 -34.36 32.93
CA ILE A 244 3.24 -33.26 31.98
C ILE A 244 1.74 -33.03 31.75
N ALA A 245 0.93 -34.10 31.68
CA ALA A 245 -0.51 -33.97 31.57
C ALA A 245 -1.15 -33.32 32.80
N SER A 246 -0.69 -33.64 34.02
CA SER A 246 -1.20 -33.01 35.24
C SER A 246 -0.86 -31.52 35.29
N PHE A 247 0.35 -31.15 34.86
CA PHE A 247 0.73 -29.74 34.71
C PHE A 247 -0.18 -29.01 33.71
N VAL A 248 -0.37 -29.59 32.52
CA VAL A 248 -1.25 -29.00 31.50
C VAL A 248 -2.69 -28.87 32.00
N CYS A 249 -3.21 -29.87 32.72
CA CYS A 249 -4.54 -29.76 33.34
C CYS A 249 -4.57 -28.64 34.39
N GLN A 250 -3.56 -28.52 35.23
CA GLN A 250 -3.51 -27.50 36.28
C GLN A 250 -3.49 -26.09 35.68
N GLU A 251 -2.74 -25.87 34.60
CA GLU A 251 -2.69 -24.58 33.90
C GLU A 251 -3.98 -24.31 33.11
N MET A 252 -4.51 -25.31 32.38
CA MET A 252 -5.72 -25.13 31.57
C MET A 252 -6.99 -24.96 32.41
N PHE A 253 -7.01 -25.53 33.61
CA PHE A 253 -8.13 -25.45 34.56
C PHE A 253 -7.79 -24.62 35.80
N GLU A 254 -6.77 -23.76 35.70
CA GLU A 254 -6.45 -22.83 36.78
C GLU A 254 -7.68 -21.95 37.03
N ASN A 255 -8.09 -21.82 38.29
CA ASN A 255 -9.31 -21.09 38.68
C ASN A 255 -10.64 -21.69 38.17
N PHE A 256 -10.70 -22.98 37.82
CA PHE A 256 -11.97 -23.66 37.45
C PHE A 256 -13.07 -23.53 38.51
N ASN A 257 -12.67 -23.42 39.78
CA ASN A 257 -13.59 -23.27 40.91
C ASN A 257 -14.11 -21.83 41.08
N SER A 258 -13.67 -20.86 40.26
CA SER A 258 -14.14 -19.48 40.31
C SER A 258 -15.30 -19.26 39.34
N GLU A 259 -16.28 -18.45 39.74
CA GLU A 259 -17.43 -18.08 38.90
C GLU A 259 -17.02 -17.40 37.58
N ASN A 260 -15.77 -16.91 37.51
CA ASN A 260 -15.18 -16.22 36.37
C ASN A 260 -14.22 -17.09 35.54
N PHE A 261 -14.21 -18.42 35.71
CA PHE A 261 -13.30 -19.32 34.97
C PHE A 261 -13.27 -19.08 33.45
N SER A 262 -14.41 -18.73 32.85
CA SER A 262 -14.54 -18.46 31.41
C SER A 262 -14.13 -17.04 30.98
N LEU A 263 -13.81 -16.14 31.92
CA LEU A 263 -13.58 -14.70 31.69
C LEU A 263 -12.13 -14.26 31.89
N LEU A 264 -11.16 -15.18 31.91
CA LEU A 264 -9.77 -14.80 32.13
C LEU A 264 -9.14 -14.12 30.88
N SER A 265 -9.26 -12.79 30.79
CA SER A 265 -8.25 -11.85 30.28
C SER A 265 -8.78 -10.40 30.26
N LYS A 266 -8.81 -9.74 31.41
CA LYS A 266 -8.76 -8.25 31.45
C LYS A 266 -7.76 -7.67 32.46
N ASP A 267 -7.23 -8.45 33.40
CA ASP A 267 -6.51 -7.88 34.54
C ASP A 267 -4.99 -8.15 34.55
N SER A 268 -4.35 -8.06 33.38
CA SER A 268 -2.89 -7.89 33.31
C SER A 268 -2.50 -6.59 32.60
N LEU A 269 -3.00 -5.46 33.13
CA LEU A 269 -2.34 -4.17 32.92
C LEU A 269 -1.30 -3.94 34.03
N PRO A 270 -0.09 -3.44 33.70
CA PRO A 270 0.90 -3.08 34.69
C PRO A 270 0.40 -1.88 35.51
N LYS A 271 0.52 -1.96 36.84
CA LYS A 271 0.36 -0.79 37.69
C LYS A 271 1.51 0.18 37.38
N GLU A 272 1.24 1.18 36.54
CA GLU A 272 2.03 2.41 36.54
C GLU A 272 1.89 3.05 37.93
N GLY A 273 3.03 3.52 38.43
CA GLY A 273 3.18 3.98 39.80
C GLY A 273 2.46 5.28 40.09
N GLU A 274 2.05 5.41 41.34
CA GLU A 274 1.98 6.68 42.04
C GLU A 274 2.40 6.42 43.50
N GLN A 275 3.64 6.79 43.81
CA GLN A 275 4.03 7.66 44.92
C GLN A 275 5.52 8.02 44.78
#